data_AF-F0I2T8-F1
#
_entry.id   AF-F0I2T8-F1
#
_cell.length_a   1.000
_cell.length_b   1.000
_cell.length_c   1.000
_cell.angle_alpha   90.00
_cell.angle_beta   90.00
_cell.angle_gamma   90.00
#
_symmetry.space_group_name_H-M   'P 1'
#
loop_
_entity.id
_entity.type
_entity.pdbx_description
1 polymer ?
#
loop_
_entity_poly.entity_id
_entity_poly.type
_entity_poly.pdbx_seq_one_letter_code
_entity_poly.pdbx_strand_id
1 'polypeptide(L)' 'MRAGVILFNPQTKQILLIHRWKNGEEYFVIPGGGAESGETAVQAAQREI' A
#
# COMPACT_ATOMS: atom_id res chain seq x y z
N MET A 1 -1.40 -14.03 -0.77
CA MET A 1 -1.76 -12.93 -1.70
C MET A 1 -1.41 -11.61 -1.02
N ARG A 2 -1.06 -10.56 -1.77
CA ARG A 2 -0.87 -9.20 -1.24
C ARG A 2 -1.76 -8.23 -2.00
N ALA A 3 -2.17 -7.16 -1.34
CA ALA A 3 -2.90 -6.06 -1.97
C ALA A 3 -2.08 -4.78 -1.84
N GLY A 4 -1.87 -4.08 -2.96
CA GLY A 4 -1.28 -2.74 -2.99
C GLY A 4 -2.34 -1.73 -3.43
N VAL A 5 -2.30 -0.52 -2.87
CA VAL A 5 -3.29 0.52 -3.12
C VAL A 5 -2.62 1.79 -3.64
N ILE A 6 -3.08 2.26 -4.80
CA ILE A 6 -2.68 3.57 -5.33
C ILE A 6 -3.75 4.59 -4.93
N LEU A 7 -3.43 5.42 -3.94
CA LEU A 7 -4.24 6.60 -3.64
C LEU A 7 -3.74 7.75 -4.50
N PHE A 8 -4.56 8.18 -5.45
CA PHE A 8 -4.26 9.26 -6.39
C PHE A 8 -5.02 10.54 -6.00
N ASN A 9 -4.29 11.63 -5.82
CA ASN A 9 -4.86 12.97 -5.66
C ASN A 9 -4.92 13.65 -7.05
N PRO A 10 -6.11 13.82 -7.66
CA PRO A 10 -6.23 14.40 -8.99
C PRO A 10 -5.92 15.90 -9.04
N GLN A 11 -6.08 16.62 -7.93
CA GLN A 11 -5.81 18.07 -7.87
C GLN A 11 -4.31 18.35 -7.96
N THR A 12 -3.48 17.56 -7.25
CA THR A 12 -2.03 17.73 -7.24
C THR A 12 -1.30 16.79 -8.19
N LYS A 13 -2.00 15.81 -8.78
CA LYS A 13 -1.46 14.73 -9.62
C LYS A 13 -0.38 13.90 -8.93
N GLN A 14 -0.59 13.61 -7.65
CA GLN A 14 0.37 12.88 -6.81
C GLN A 14 -0.24 11.56 -6.32
N ILE A 15 0.63 10.61 -5.99
CA ILE A 15 0.26 9.35 -5.33
C ILE A 15 0.83 9.28 -3.92
N LEU A 16 0.13 8.60 -3.01
CA LEU A 16 0.63 8.33 -1.67
C LEU A 16 1.68 7.20 -1.70
N LEU A 17 2.79 7.39 -0.98
CA LEU A 17 3.82 6.40 -0.75
C LEU A 17 4.15 6.31 0.74
N ILE A 18 4.57 5.14 1.20
CA ILE A 18 5.16 4.94 2.52
C ILE A 18 6.67 5.14 2.42
N HIS A 19 7.21 6.03 3.25
CA HIS A 19 8.65 6.11 3.45
C HIS A 19 9.11 5.00 4.40
N ARG A 20 9.95 4.08 3.92
CA ARG A 20 10.31 2.87 4.65
C ARG A 20 11.82 2.80 4.89
N TRP A 21 12.17 2.52 6.14
CA TRP A 21 13.49 2.05 6.54
C TRP A 21 13.42 0.58 6.92
N LYS A 22 14.16 -0.28 6.21
CA LYS A 22 14.22 -1.71 6.51
C LYS A 22 15.54 -2.32 6.06
N ASN A 23 16.15 -3.14 6.92
CA ASN A 23 17.40 -3.85 6.62
C ASN A 23 18.55 -2.94 6.17
N GLY A 24 18.61 -1.72 6.70
CA GLY A 24 19.63 -0.71 6.32
C GLY A 24 19.32 0.05 5.04
N GLU A 25 18.20 -0.23 4.37
CA GLU A 25 17.77 0.46 3.16
C GLU A 25 16.66 1.48 3.48
N GLU A 26 16.68 2.61 2.77
CA GLU A 26 15.69 3.68 2.79
C GLU A 26 15.05 3.80 1.40
N TYR A 27 13.74 3.62 1.32
CA TYR A 27 13.03 3.62 0.04
C TYR A 27 11.54 3.92 0.22
N PHE A 28 10.89 4.28 -0.89
CA PHE A 28 9.44 4.49 -0.94
C PHE A 28 8.73 3.27 -1.53
N VAL A 29 7.58 2.93 -0.97
CA VAL A 29 6.72 1.85 -1.48
C VAL A 29 5.26 2.27 -1.56
N ILE A 30 4.53 1.61 -2.47
CA ILE A 30 3.06 1.68 -2.53
C ILE A 30 2.50 1.09 -1.23
N PRO A 31 1.54 1.78 -0.57
CA PRO A 31 0.92 1.26 0.64
C PRO A 31 0.12 -0.02 0.36
N GLY A 32 -0.02 -0.85 1.39
CA GLY A 32 -0.70 -2.14 1.32
C GLY A 32 0.03 -3.24 2.08
N GLY A 33 -0.56 -4.44 2.07
CA GLY A 33 -0.14 -5.51 2.95
C GLY A 33 -0.48 -6.91 2.47
N GLY A 34 -0.29 -7.87 3.37
CA GLY A 34 -0.66 -9.25 3.15
C GLY A 34 -2.16 -9.42 3.33
N ALA A 35 -2.80 -10.17 2.43
CA ALA A 35 -4.16 -10.63 2.67
C ALA A 35 -4.14 -11.73 3.74
N GLU A 36 -5.08 -11.67 4.68
CA GLU A 36 -5.34 -12.71 5.66
C GLU A 36 -6.10 -13.88 5.03
N SER A 37 -6.16 -15.01 5.75
CA SER A 37 -6.85 -16.20 5.25
C SER A 37 -8.34 -15.94 5.05
N GLY A 38 -8.82 -16.12 3.82
CA GLY A 38 -10.21 -15.88 3.45
C GLY A 38 -10.52 -14.45 3.00
N GLU A 39 -9.57 -13.51 3.09
CA GLU A 39 -9.76 -12.17 2.51
C GLU A 39 -9.67 -12.20 0.98
N THR A 40 -10.57 -11.46 0.34
CA THR A 40 -10.37 -11.04 -1.05
C THR A 40 -9.30 -9.95 -1.15
N ALA A 41 -8.72 -9.77 -2.34
CA ALA A 41 -7.78 -8.68 -2.58
C ALA A 41 -8.35 -7.29 -2.26
N VAL A 42 -9.65 -7.07 -2.52
CA VAL A 42 -10.32 -5.80 -2.25
C VAL A 42 -10.49 -5.56 -0.74
N GLN A 43 -10.90 -6.58 0.02
CA GLN A 43 -11.02 -6.47 1.48
C GLN A 43 -9.66 -6.19 2.14
N ALA A 44 -8.61 -6.91 1.71
CA ALA A 44 -7.27 -6.65 2.20
C ALA A 44 -6.78 -5.23 1.84
N ALA A 45 -7.05 -4.74 0.62
CA ALA A 45 -6.74 -3.37 0.23
C ALA A 45 -7.46 -2.32 1.11
N GLN A 46 -8.73 -2.56 1.44
CA GLN A 46 -9.54 -1.65 2.27
C GLN A 46 -9.10 -1.61 3.74
N ARG A 47 -8.58 -2.72 4.29
CA ARG A 47 -8.09 -2.79 5.67
C ARG A 47 -6.72 -2.11 5.86
N GLU A 48 -5.88 -2.16 4.84
CA GLU A 48 -4.49 -1.68 4.88
C GLU A 48 -4.33 -0.16 4.71
N ILE A 49 -5.43 0.55 4.42
CA ILE A 49 -5.48 2.01 4.21
C ILE A 49 -6.39 2.64 5.25
#